data_AF-A0A368FAJ5-F1
#
_entry.id   AF-A0A368FAJ5-F1
#
_cell.length_a   1.000
_cell.length_b   1.000
_cell.length_c   1.000
_cell.angle_alpha   90.00
_cell.angle_beta   90.00
_cell.angle_gamma   90.00
#
_symmetry.space_group_name_H-M   'P 1'
#
loop_
_entity.id
_entity.type
_entity.pdbx_description
1 polymer ?
#
loop_
_entity_poly.entity_id
_entity_poly.type
_entity_poly.pdbx_seq_one_letter_code
_entity_poly.pdbx_strand_id
1 'polypeptide(L)'
;SECGTGRERNCCDKHPSCASWARRGECSKNPKWMLPNCQLSCHNCETDSEERSMDEAQCGTGRESNCCDKHPSCASWARRGECSKNPKWMLSNCQLSCHNCETDNEERPTDEAREFR
;
A
#
# COMPACT_ATOMS: atom_id res chain seq x y z
N SER A 1 7.86 3.54 -28.82
CA SER A 1 7.19 3.91 -27.57
C SER A 1 8.00 3.37 -26.41
N GLU A 2 8.18 4.14 -25.35
CA GLU A 2 8.86 3.73 -24.12
C GLU A 2 7.81 3.62 -23.02
N CYS A 3 7.78 2.52 -22.28
CA CYS A 3 6.73 2.24 -21.30
C CYS A 3 7.32 2.07 -19.89
N GLY A 4 6.51 2.36 -18.88
CA GLY A 4 6.86 2.16 -17.48
C GLY A 4 7.00 0.68 -17.12
N THR A 5 7.32 0.41 -15.87
CA THR A 5 7.40 -0.96 -15.32
C THR A 5 6.42 -1.12 -14.14
N GLY A 6 6.16 -2.36 -13.71
CA GLY A 6 5.27 -2.63 -12.59
C GLY A 6 3.84 -2.10 -12.82
N ARG A 7 3.36 -1.26 -11.90
CA ARG A 7 2.01 -0.67 -11.95
C ARG A 7 1.81 0.34 -13.08
N GLU A 8 2.89 0.79 -13.71
CA GLU A 8 2.86 1.73 -14.84
C GLU A 8 3.15 1.03 -16.18
N ARG A 9 3.12 -0.31 -16.24
CA ARG A 9 3.46 -1.07 -17.45
C ARG A 9 2.60 -0.74 -18.68
N ASN A 10 1.40 -0.19 -18.47
CA ASN A 10 0.48 0.24 -19.52
C ASN A 10 0.63 1.73 -19.85
N CYS A 11 1.43 2.47 -19.09
CA CYS A 11 1.71 3.87 -19.31
C CYS A 11 2.94 4.02 -20.20
N CYS A 12 2.79 4.70 -21.33
CA CYS A 12 3.84 4.80 -22.33
C CYS A 12 3.97 6.20 -22.93
N ASP A 13 5.21 6.56 -23.19
CA ASP A 13 5.58 7.62 -24.11
C ASP A 13 5.49 7.12 -25.55
N LYS A 14 4.79 7.88 -26.38
CA LYS A 14 4.62 7.62 -27.81
C LYS A 14 5.78 8.18 -28.64
N HIS A 15 6.65 9.00 -28.04
CA HIS A 15 7.77 9.63 -28.73
C HIS A 15 9.10 9.48 -27.94
N PRO A 16 10.23 9.11 -28.58
CA PRO A 16 11.51 8.89 -27.90
C PRO A 16 12.08 10.16 -27.23
N SER A 17 11.65 11.35 -27.66
CA SER A 17 12.07 12.62 -27.06
C SER A 17 11.22 13.09 -25.88
N CYS A 18 10.19 12.33 -25.47
CA CYS A 18 9.28 12.70 -24.38
C CYS A 18 10.05 13.06 -23.09
N ALA A 19 11.05 12.26 -22.69
CA ALA A 19 11.84 12.52 -21.49
C ALA A 19 12.60 13.87 -21.57
N SER A 20 13.17 14.18 -22.73
CA SER A 20 13.89 15.44 -22.97
C SER A 20 12.95 16.65 -22.93
N TRP A 21 11.77 16.52 -23.54
CA TRP A 21 10.76 17.58 -23.56
C TRP A 21 10.14 17.80 -22.18
N ALA A 22 9.84 16.74 -21.44
CA ALA A 22 9.37 16.83 -20.06
C ALA A 22 10.39 17.57 -19.17
N ARG A 23 11.69 17.23 -19.28
CA ARG A 23 12.78 17.94 -18.57
C ARG A 23 12.87 19.43 -18.93
N ARG A 24 12.41 19.83 -20.12
CA ARG A 24 12.34 21.25 -20.56
C ARG A 24 11.06 21.97 -20.12
N GLY A 25 10.18 21.27 -19.39
CA GLY A 25 8.92 21.78 -18.86
C GLY A 25 7.78 21.77 -19.88
N GLU A 26 7.86 20.99 -20.96
CA GLU A 26 6.81 20.95 -21.98
C GLU A 26 5.50 20.38 -21.43
N CYS A 27 5.53 19.55 -20.38
CA CYS A 27 4.31 19.05 -19.73
C CYS A 27 3.42 20.19 -19.21
N SER A 28 4.00 21.33 -18.83
CA SER A 28 3.25 22.53 -18.39
C SER A 28 3.03 23.54 -19.51
N LYS A 29 4.00 23.68 -20.43
CA LYS A 29 3.92 24.66 -21.54
C LYS A 29 3.03 24.18 -22.69
N ASN A 30 2.99 22.87 -22.93
CA ASN A 30 2.22 22.24 -23.99
C ASN A 30 1.49 20.97 -23.51
N PRO A 31 0.65 21.07 -22.47
CA PRO A 31 -0.01 19.92 -21.86
C PRO A 31 -0.93 19.19 -22.84
N LYS A 32 -1.60 19.91 -23.74
CA LYS A 32 -2.54 19.33 -24.72
C LYS A 32 -1.87 18.29 -25.61
N TRP A 33 -0.62 18.49 -25.96
CA TRP A 33 0.14 17.53 -26.75
C TRP A 33 0.87 16.53 -25.86
N MET A 34 1.51 17.02 -24.79
CA MET A 34 2.38 16.21 -23.95
C MET A 34 1.61 15.17 -23.13
N LEU A 35 0.48 15.50 -22.51
CA LEU A 35 -0.25 14.57 -21.65
C LEU A 35 -0.73 13.29 -22.39
N PRO A 36 -1.33 13.36 -23.60
CA PRO A 36 -1.75 12.15 -24.31
C PRO A 36 -0.61 11.40 -25.04
N ASN A 37 0.56 12.02 -25.23
CA ASN A 37 1.67 11.45 -26.00
C ASN A 37 2.92 11.10 -25.18
N CYS A 38 3.08 11.68 -24.00
CA CYS A 38 4.23 11.54 -23.12
C CYS A 38 3.76 11.25 -21.70
N GLN A 39 2.86 10.28 -21.56
CA GLN A 39 2.16 9.98 -20.30
C GLN A 39 3.14 9.60 -19.20
N LEU A 40 4.14 8.80 -19.53
CA LEU A 40 5.16 8.35 -18.59
C LEU A 40 6.08 9.51 -18.20
N SER A 41 6.65 10.20 -19.19
CA SER A 41 7.57 11.32 -18.96
C SER A 41 6.93 12.52 -18.26
N CYS A 42 5.62 12.74 -18.44
CA CYS A 42 4.88 13.81 -17.75
C CYS A 42 4.21 13.38 -16.45
N HIS A 43 4.41 12.12 -16.01
CA HIS A 43 3.71 11.55 -14.86
C HIS A 43 2.18 11.70 -14.96
N ASN A 44 1.65 11.62 -16.19
CA ASN A 44 0.23 11.59 -16.51
C ASN A 44 -0.20 10.15 -16.83
N CYS A 45 0.38 9.20 -16.12
CA CYS A 45 -0.09 7.83 -16.17
C CYS A 45 -1.41 7.76 -15.43
N GLU A 46 -2.43 7.22 -16.09
CA GLU A 46 -3.49 6.54 -15.37
C GLU A 46 -2.83 5.29 -14.78
N THR A 47 -2.19 5.44 -13.61
CA THR A 47 -2.10 4.32 -12.69
C THR A 47 -3.54 3.94 -12.37
N ASP A 48 -3.81 2.69 -12.04
CA ASP A 48 -5.07 2.33 -11.40
C ASP A 48 -5.15 3.07 -10.04
N SER A 49 -5.48 4.36 -10.08
CA SER A 49 -5.70 5.26 -8.96
C SER A 49 -7.19 5.32 -8.70
N GLU A 50 -7.76 4.12 -8.58
CA GLU A 50 -9.03 3.68 -8.00
C GLU A 50 -8.88 2.14 -8.04
N GLU A 51 -8.14 1.48 -7.14
CA GLU A 51 -8.16 1.70 -5.71
C GLU A 51 -6.75 1.65 -5.07
N ARG A 52 -6.36 2.74 -4.39
CA ARG A 52 -6.03 2.54 -2.96
C ARG A 52 -7.25 1.81 -2.45
N SER A 53 -7.14 0.52 -2.14
CA SER A 53 -8.24 -0.28 -1.59
C SER A 53 -9.07 0.58 -0.64
N MET A 54 -10.17 1.11 -1.16
CA MET A 54 -11.32 1.55 -0.39
C MET A 54 -12.16 0.32 -0.05
N ASP A 55 -11.72 -0.88 -0.49
CA ASP A 55 -11.62 -1.99 0.44
C ASP A 55 -10.72 -1.63 1.63
N GLU A 56 -11.37 -1.04 2.63
CA GLU A 56 -11.00 -0.95 4.04
C GLU A 56 -10.61 -2.32 4.62
N ALA A 57 -9.55 -2.94 4.11
CA ALA A 57 -8.80 -3.85 4.93
C ALA A 57 -8.04 -2.97 5.93
N GLN A 58 -8.70 -2.59 7.04
CA GLN A 58 -7.99 -2.19 8.26
C GLN A 58 -7.30 -3.41 8.90
N CYS A 59 -6.69 -4.25 8.06
CA CYS A 59 -6.00 -5.46 8.42
C CYS A 59 -4.50 -5.22 8.45
N GLY A 60 -3.81 -5.95 9.32
CA GLY A 60 -2.35 -5.93 9.39
C GLY A 60 -1.72 -6.53 8.13
N THR A 61 -0.39 -6.61 8.15
CA THR A 61 0.38 -7.26 7.07
C THR A 61 1.29 -8.34 7.65
N GLY A 62 1.81 -9.23 6.80
CA GLY A 62 2.67 -10.32 7.26
C GLY A 62 1.93 -11.23 8.26
N ARG A 63 2.52 -11.45 9.44
CA ARG A 63 1.93 -12.29 10.51
C ARG A 63 0.60 -11.76 11.08
N GLU A 64 0.26 -10.52 10.78
CA GLU A 64 -0.98 -9.87 11.23
C GLU A 64 -1.99 -9.73 10.08
N SER A 65 -1.78 -10.40 8.93
CA SER A 65 -2.67 -10.29 7.77
C SER A 65 -4.13 -10.69 8.06
N ASN A 66 -4.35 -11.55 9.06
CA ASN A 66 -5.68 -11.97 9.51
C ASN A 66 -6.25 -11.09 10.63
N CYS A 67 -5.49 -10.10 11.10
CA CYS A 67 -5.89 -9.22 12.20
C CYS A 67 -6.41 -7.92 11.64
N CYS A 68 -7.68 -7.62 11.88
CA CYS A 68 -8.34 -6.45 11.30
C CYS A 68 -9.13 -5.64 12.31
N ASP A 69 -9.14 -4.33 12.10
CA ASP A 69 -10.18 -3.47 12.61
C ASP A 69 -11.43 -3.61 11.74
N LYS A 70 -12.59 -3.49 12.37
CA LYS A 70 -13.93 -3.56 11.78
C LYS A 70 -14.56 -2.18 11.65
N HIS A 71 -13.82 -1.13 12.03
CA HIS A 71 -14.32 0.23 12.01
C HIS A 71 -13.20 1.23 11.69
N PRO A 72 -13.40 2.18 10.75
CA PRO A 72 -12.37 3.13 10.32
C PRO A 72 -11.81 4.00 11.45
N SER A 73 -12.63 4.31 12.45
CA SER A 73 -12.24 5.10 13.63
C SER A 73 -11.41 4.34 14.67
N CYS A 74 -11.15 3.04 14.52
CA CYS A 74 -10.43 2.23 15.51
C CYS A 74 -9.08 2.83 15.90
N ALA A 75 -8.28 3.28 14.93
CA ALA A 75 -6.97 3.91 15.21
C ALA A 75 -7.12 5.20 16.04
N SER A 76 -8.14 6.01 15.75
CA SER A 76 -8.42 7.25 16.48
C SER A 76 -8.87 6.97 17.92
N TRP A 77 -9.73 5.98 18.11
CA TRP A 77 -10.22 5.55 19.42
C TRP A 77 -9.11 4.90 20.27
N ALA A 78 -8.28 4.05 19.68
CA ALA A 78 -7.12 3.48 20.36
C ALA A 78 -6.18 4.57 20.88
N ARG A 79 -5.87 5.58 20.05
CA ARG A 79 -5.08 6.76 20.46
C ARG A 79 -5.71 7.56 21.62
N ARG A 80 -7.04 7.54 21.76
CA ARG A 80 -7.78 8.17 22.87
C ARG A 80 -7.85 7.29 24.13
N GLY A 81 -7.23 6.11 24.10
CA GLY A 81 -7.19 5.15 25.19
C GLY A 81 -8.44 4.29 25.30
N GLU A 82 -9.26 4.18 24.25
CA GLU A 82 -10.49 3.37 24.28
C GLU A 82 -10.19 1.88 24.47
N CYS A 83 -9.02 1.39 24.05
CA CYS A 83 -8.62 0.00 24.32
C CYS A 83 -8.62 -0.33 25.83
N SER A 84 -8.37 0.66 26.69
CA SER A 84 -8.41 0.50 28.15
C SER A 84 -9.75 0.93 28.77
N LYS A 85 -10.41 1.95 28.21
CA LYS A 85 -11.69 2.49 28.74
C LYS A 85 -12.90 1.64 28.33
N ASN A 86 -12.85 1.05 27.14
CA ASN A 86 -13.91 0.23 26.55
C ASN A 86 -13.33 -1.06 25.91
N PRO A 87 -12.61 -1.89 26.69
CA PRO A 87 -11.90 -3.06 26.18
C PRO A 87 -12.85 -4.07 25.52
N LYS A 88 -14.05 -4.26 26.08
CA LYS A 88 -15.02 -5.24 25.56
C LYS A 88 -15.40 -4.97 24.11
N TRP A 89 -15.59 -3.71 23.74
CA TRP A 89 -15.93 -3.35 22.36
C TRP A 89 -14.68 -3.26 21.49
N MET A 90 -13.63 -2.62 22.00
CA MET A 90 -12.42 -2.34 21.24
C MET A 90 -11.63 -3.60 20.90
N LEU A 91 -11.46 -4.55 21.81
CA LEU A 91 -10.65 -5.74 21.53
C LEU A 91 -11.29 -6.66 20.48
N SER A 92 -12.61 -6.62 20.29
CA SER A 92 -13.30 -7.44 19.28
C SER A 92 -13.49 -6.75 17.93
N ASN A 93 -13.49 -5.41 17.91
CA ASN A 93 -13.75 -4.60 16.71
C ASN A 93 -12.53 -3.82 16.22
N CYS A 94 -11.50 -3.66 17.05
CA CYS A 94 -10.31 -2.88 16.78
C CYS A 94 -9.06 -3.68 17.14
N GLN A 95 -9.00 -4.95 16.68
CA GLN A 95 -7.96 -5.89 17.08
C GLN A 95 -6.58 -5.40 16.68
N LEU A 96 -6.44 -4.86 15.47
CA LEU A 96 -5.19 -4.32 14.98
C LEU A 96 -4.79 -3.06 15.76
N SER A 97 -5.72 -2.11 15.86
CA SER A 97 -5.49 -0.83 16.57
C SER A 97 -5.21 -0.99 18.07
N CYS A 98 -5.73 -2.04 18.71
CA CYS A 98 -5.48 -2.35 20.12
C CYS A 98 -4.38 -3.38 20.34
N HIS A 99 -3.68 -3.80 19.28
CA HIS A 99 -2.64 -4.85 19.34
C HIS A 99 -3.13 -6.16 19.97
N ASN A 100 -4.39 -6.50 19.72
CA ASN A 100 -5.04 -7.74 20.16
C ASN A 100 -5.12 -8.74 19.00
N CYS A 101 -4.05 -8.83 18.22
CA CYS A 101 -3.93 -9.80 17.14
C CYS A 101 -3.46 -11.14 17.71
N GLU A 102 -4.12 -12.23 17.32
CA GLU A 102 -3.57 -13.57 17.50
C GLU A 102 -2.48 -13.75 16.42
N THR A 103 -1.22 -13.67 16.82
CA THR A 103 -0.11 -14.07 15.95
C THR A 103 0.21 -15.53 16.27
N ASP A 104 0.25 -16.39 15.26
CA ASP A 104 0.70 -17.76 15.41
C ASP A 104 2.09 -17.76 16.06
N ASN A 105 2.16 -18.13 17.35
CA ASN A 105 3.40 -18.40 18.04
C ASN A 105 3.87 -19.78 17.57
N GLU A 106 4.46 -19.84 16.36
CA GLU A 106 5.38 -20.92 16.07
C GLU A 106 6.66 -20.63 16.87
N GLU A 107 6.73 -21.22 18.07
CA GLU A 107 7.97 -21.38 18.81
C GLU A 107 9.04 -21.87 17.83
N ARG A 108 10.08 -21.06 17.60
CA ARG A 108 11.31 -21.52 16.93
C ARG A 108 11.72 -22.85 17.56
N PRO A 109 11.75 -23.98 16.82
CA PRO A 109 12.39 -25.18 17.33
C PRO A 109 13.85 -24.81 17.60
N THR A 110 14.28 -24.93 18.85
CA THR A 110 15.69 -24.82 19.23
C THR A 110 16.49 -25.81 18.41
N ASP A 111 17.51 -25.33 17.70
CA ASP A 111 18.51 -26.14 17.02
C ASP A 111 19.16 -27.11 18.02
N GLU A 112 18.66 -28.34 18.14
CA GLU A 112 19.39 -29.46 18.73
C GLU A 112 19.19 -30.74 17.92
N ALA A 113 20.29 -31.48 17.80
CA ALA A 113 20.47 -32.80 17.20
C ALA A 113 20.59 -32.89 15.66
N ARG A 114 21.67 -32.33 15.11
CA ARG A 114 22.35 -32.98 13.98
C ARG A 114 23.40 -33.96 14.53
N GLU A 115 22.95 -35.14 14.92
CA GLU A 115 23.82 -36.28 15.17
C GLU A 115 23.21 -37.55 14.59
N PHE A 116 23.73 -38.00 13.45
CA PHE A 116 23.77 -39.41 13.09
C PHE A 116 25.09 -39.67 12.35
N ARG A 117 25.89 -40.54 12.96
CA ARG A 117 26.97 -41.31 12.33
C ARG A 117 26.42 -42.22 11.25
#